data_AF-A0A6P6YF70-F1
#
_entry.id   AF-A0A6P6YF70-F1
#
_cell.length_a   1.000
_cell.length_b   1.000
_cell.length_c   1.000
_cell.angle_alpha   90.00
_cell.angle_beta   90.00
_cell.angle_gamma   90.00
#
_symmetry.space_group_name_H-M   'P 1'
#
loop_
_entity.id
_entity.type
_entity.pdbx_description
1 polymer ?
#
loop_
_entity_poly.entity_id
_entity_poly.type
_entity_poly.pdbx_seq_one_letter_code
_entity_poly.pdbx_strand_id
1 'polypeptide(L)'
;MFLLSHVIWPQNDYFISIETFDEIVHAKRNDFIAIEMIIWSDHFLVFIIEFFRIRFKQLSIKSRNIFENSFQSSNPQRKLFWYRFHSQYVYLYSETDRFNQALRYVLLFLEMMSKSLVVICLLFYSHQTKMHIQNTLVTLILITIFCLITSLNFRIAQLPSYNQNCCLSIHRWIVRSQWSNVEQRKLLNRLPLRYSLKSRLFLQSMTRNLFGFTCGR
;
A
#
# COMPACT_ATOMS: atom_id res chain seq x y z
N MET A 1 28.79 -3.33 -17.79
CA MET A 1 28.49 -4.77 -17.72
C MET A 1 28.86 -5.44 -19.06
N PHE A 2 30.12 -5.32 -19.47
CA PHE A 2 30.63 -5.74 -20.79
C PHE A 2 31.43 -7.05 -20.77
N LEU A 3 31.60 -7.65 -19.57
CA LEU A 3 32.47 -8.82 -19.37
C LEU A 3 31.72 -10.17 -19.39
N LEU A 4 30.39 -10.17 -19.44
CA LEU A 4 29.59 -11.41 -19.41
C LEU A 4 29.25 -11.96 -20.80
N SER A 5 29.47 -11.18 -21.86
CA SER A 5 29.30 -11.62 -23.25
C SER A 5 30.42 -12.53 -23.74
N HIS A 6 31.59 -12.52 -23.08
CA HIS A 6 32.76 -13.28 -23.54
C HIS A 6 32.82 -14.73 -23.01
N VAL A 7 31.97 -15.09 -22.04
CA VAL A 7 32.01 -16.40 -21.35
C VAL A 7 31.05 -17.43 -21.99
N ILE A 8 30.13 -17.01 -22.86
CA ILE A 8 29.11 -17.90 -23.46
C ILE A 8 29.47 -18.34 -24.89
N TRP A 9 30.64 -17.97 -25.42
CA TRP A 9 31.01 -18.30 -26.80
C TRP A 9 32.12 -19.36 -26.88
N PRO A 10 31.85 -20.66 -26.65
CA PRO A 10 32.76 -21.70 -27.08
C PRO A 10 32.58 -21.86 -28.60
N GLN A 11 33.64 -21.55 -29.34
CA GLN A 11 34.05 -22.16 -30.62
C GLN A 11 32.98 -22.98 -31.35
N ASN A 12 32.07 -22.29 -32.05
CA ASN A 12 31.15 -22.92 -32.98
C ASN A 12 31.12 -22.08 -34.26
N ASP A 13 31.66 -22.64 -35.34
CA ASP A 13 31.87 -22.01 -36.67
C ASP A 13 30.57 -21.81 -37.47
N TYR A 14 29.44 -21.57 -36.80
CA TYR A 14 28.22 -21.20 -37.50
C TYR A 14 28.28 -19.70 -37.81
N PHE A 15 28.56 -19.37 -39.07
CA PHE A 15 28.29 -18.05 -39.62
C PHE A 15 26.79 -17.77 -39.49
N ILE A 16 26.40 -17.16 -38.37
CA ILE A 16 25.07 -16.59 -38.18
C ILE A 16 24.96 -15.43 -39.19
N SER A 17 23.98 -15.52 -40.10
CA SER A 17 23.71 -14.44 -41.06
C SER A 17 23.43 -13.13 -40.31
N ILE A 18 23.86 -12.01 -40.88
CA ILE A 18 23.68 -10.68 -40.27
C ILE A 18 22.20 -10.40 -39.92
N GLU A 19 21.25 -10.91 -40.72
CA GLU A 19 19.81 -10.79 -40.46
C GLU A 19 19.37 -11.54 -39.19
N THR A 20 19.81 -12.78 -38.99
CA THR A 20 19.50 -13.54 -37.76
C THR A 20 20.21 -12.97 -36.54
N PHE A 21 21.39 -12.36 -36.69
CA PHE A 21 22.03 -11.62 -35.61
C PHE A 21 21.23 -10.37 -35.22
N ASP A 22 20.75 -9.60 -36.21
CA ASP A 22 19.99 -8.38 -35.97
C ASP A 22 18.62 -8.69 -35.33
N GLU A 23 17.94 -9.76 -35.75
CA GLU A 23 16.72 -10.26 -35.10
C GLU A 23 16.97 -10.70 -33.64
N ILE A 24 18.08 -11.39 -33.35
CA ILE A 24 18.44 -11.80 -31.99
C ILE A 24 18.77 -10.58 -31.12
N VAL A 25 19.47 -9.59 -31.67
CA VAL A 25 19.79 -8.33 -30.97
C VAL A 25 18.52 -7.52 -30.72
N HIS A 26 17.63 -7.41 -31.70
CA HIS A 26 16.35 -6.73 -31.53
C HIS A 26 15.41 -7.43 -30.55
N ALA A 27 15.34 -8.77 -30.58
CA ALA A 27 14.58 -9.56 -29.62
C ALA A 27 15.12 -9.36 -28.19
N LYS A 28 16.44 -9.48 -28.01
CA LYS A 28 17.08 -9.24 -26.70
C LYS A 28 16.92 -7.80 -26.19
N ARG A 29 16.86 -6.82 -27.09
CA ARG A 29 16.62 -5.41 -26.75
C ARG A 29 15.20 -5.19 -26.26
N ASN A 30 14.21 -5.80 -26.91
CA ASN A 30 12.81 -5.72 -26.49
C ASN A 30 12.58 -6.44 -25.15
N ASP A 31 13.21 -7.60 -24.96
CA ASP A 31 13.18 -8.33 -23.67
C ASP A 31 13.79 -7.52 -22.54
N PHE A 32 14.92 -6.85 -22.80
CA PHE A 32 15.57 -5.97 -21.82
C PHE A 32 14.67 -4.78 -21.43
N ILE A 33 14.06 -4.13 -22.42
CA ILE A 33 13.13 -3.01 -22.19
C ILE A 33 11.91 -3.48 -21.39
N ALA A 34 11.38 -4.66 -21.66
CA ALA A 34 10.26 -5.24 -20.92
C ALA A 34 10.63 -5.52 -19.45
N ILE A 35 11.81 -6.09 -19.21
CA ILE A 35 12.32 -6.36 -17.86
C ILE A 35 12.50 -5.05 -17.07
N GLU A 36 13.10 -4.03 -17.68
CA GLU A 36 13.23 -2.71 -17.04
C GLU A 36 11.87 -2.10 -16.70
N MET A 37 10.90 -2.18 -17.61
CA MET A 37 9.54 -1.68 -17.35
C MET A 37 8.86 -2.41 -16.18
N ILE A 38 9.03 -3.73 -16.08
CA ILE A 38 8.47 -4.51 -14.96
C ILE A 38 9.10 -4.05 -13.64
N ILE A 39 10.44 -3.95 -13.58
CA ILE A 39 11.15 -3.51 -12.37
C ILE A 39 10.71 -2.11 -11.95
N TRP A 40 10.60 -1.17 -12.89
CA TRP A 40 10.12 0.18 -12.61
C TRP A 40 8.67 0.20 -12.10
N SER A 41 7.80 -0.64 -12.68
CA SER A 41 6.41 -0.74 -12.28
C SER A 41 6.26 -1.24 -10.84
N ASP A 42 7.04 -2.24 -10.44
CA ASP A 42 7.03 -2.78 -9.07
C ASP A 42 7.56 -1.76 -8.06
N HIS A 43 8.66 -1.06 -8.38
CA HIS A 43 9.18 0.00 -7.53
C HIS A 43 8.17 1.14 -7.34
N PHE A 44 7.47 1.52 -8.40
CA PHE A 44 6.45 2.54 -8.36
C PHE A 44 5.25 2.13 -7.49
N LEU A 45 4.81 0.88 -7.58
CA LEU A 45 3.74 0.33 -6.74
C LEU A 45 4.09 0.37 -5.25
N VAL A 46 5.30 -0.09 -4.90
CA VAL A 46 5.81 -0.03 -3.52
C VAL A 46 5.86 1.41 -3.02
N PHE A 47 6.35 2.33 -3.86
CA PHE A 47 6.43 3.75 -3.52
C PHE A 47 5.06 4.36 -3.23
N ILE A 48 4.06 4.10 -4.07
CA ILE A 48 2.70 4.63 -3.86
C ILE A 48 2.10 4.12 -2.55
N ILE A 49 2.18 2.81 -2.30
CA ILE A 49 1.61 2.21 -1.09
C ILE A 49 2.27 2.82 0.15
N GLU A 50 3.60 2.98 0.13
CA GLU A 50 4.33 3.59 1.24
C GLU A 50 4.05 5.09 1.42
N PHE A 51 3.89 5.82 0.32
CA PHE A 51 3.49 7.22 0.36
C PHE A 51 2.16 7.39 1.11
N PHE A 52 1.14 6.60 0.76
CA PHE A 52 -0.15 6.64 1.45
C PHE A 52 -0.03 6.22 2.91
N ARG A 53 0.72 5.14 3.19
CA ARG A 53 0.97 4.67 4.56
C ARG A 53 1.59 5.76 5.43
N ILE A 54 2.61 6.46 4.94
CA ILE A 54 3.29 7.54 5.68
C ILE A 54 2.33 8.71 5.91
N ARG A 55 1.58 9.15 4.89
CA ARG A 55 0.60 10.25 5.01
C ARG A 55 -0.45 9.94 6.06
N PHE A 56 -0.98 8.72 6.08
CA PHE A 56 -1.96 8.31 7.10
C PHE A 56 -1.34 8.19 8.49
N LYS A 57 -0.13 7.65 8.61
CA LYS A 57 0.59 7.59 9.88
C LYS A 57 0.79 8.99 10.46
N GLN A 58 1.22 9.96 9.64
CA GLN A 58 1.38 11.36 10.05
C GLN A 58 0.05 11.98 10.49
N LEU A 59 -1.04 11.76 9.72
CA LEU A 59 -2.37 12.25 10.07
C LEU A 59 -2.84 11.66 11.41
N SER A 60 -2.63 10.35 11.61
CA SER A 60 -2.98 9.63 12.83
C SER A 60 -2.23 10.15 14.05
N ILE A 61 -0.90 10.27 13.97
CA ILE A 61 -0.07 10.81 15.06
C ILE A 61 -0.45 12.26 15.39
N LYS A 62 -0.57 13.11 14.37
CA LYS A 62 -0.96 14.52 14.54
C LYS A 62 -2.34 14.62 15.18
N SER A 63 -3.28 13.78 14.76
CA SER A 63 -4.61 13.74 15.35
C SER A 63 -4.56 13.33 16.82
N ARG A 64 -3.81 12.27 17.15
CA ARG A 64 -3.70 11.75 18.51
C ARG A 64 -3.13 12.79 19.47
N ASN A 65 -1.97 13.38 19.14
CA ASN A 65 -1.31 14.38 19.99
C ASN A 65 -2.23 15.57 20.27
N ILE A 66 -2.96 16.03 19.25
CA ILE A 66 -3.85 17.18 19.39
C ILE A 66 -5.13 16.80 20.13
N PHE A 67 -5.74 15.65 19.85
CA PHE A 67 -6.95 15.22 20.57
C PHE A 67 -6.67 14.97 22.05
N GLU A 68 -5.50 14.43 22.40
CA GLU A 68 -5.05 14.26 23.78
C GLU A 68 -4.84 15.62 24.48
N ASN A 69 -4.20 16.59 23.82
CA ASN A 69 -3.91 17.92 24.39
C ASN A 69 -5.09 18.91 24.31
N SER A 70 -6.09 18.65 23.45
CA SER A 70 -7.20 19.59 23.16
C SER A 70 -8.18 19.80 24.31
N PHE A 71 -8.06 19.06 25.42
CA PHE A 71 -8.90 19.27 26.59
C PHE A 71 -8.64 20.64 27.25
N GLN A 72 -7.41 21.16 27.16
CA GLN A 72 -7.02 22.46 27.72
C GLN A 72 -7.28 23.64 26.76
N SER A 73 -7.63 23.38 25.50
CA SER A 73 -7.80 24.43 24.47
C SER A 73 -9.20 25.04 24.44
N SER A 74 -9.28 26.32 24.07
CA SER A 74 -10.55 27.04 23.95
C SER A 74 -11.45 26.47 22.84
N ASN A 75 -12.77 26.62 23.02
CA ASN A 75 -13.79 26.08 22.10
C ASN A 75 -13.59 26.44 20.60
N PRO A 76 -13.14 27.67 20.22
CA PRO A 76 -12.89 28.03 18.82
C PRO A 76 -11.74 27.24 18.19
N GLN A 77 -10.66 27.00 18.95
CA GLN A 77 -9.49 26.26 18.48
C GLN A 77 -9.84 24.79 18.19
N ARG A 78 -10.66 24.18 19.05
CA ARG A 78 -11.17 22.81 18.86
C ARG A 78 -11.99 22.68 17.58
N LYS A 79 -12.84 23.66 17.28
CA LYS A 79 -13.70 23.67 16.08
C LYS A 79 -12.86 23.81 14.79
N LEU A 80 -11.89 24.73 14.78
CA LEU A 80 -10.98 24.92 13.65
C LEU A 80 -10.15 23.66 13.40
N PHE A 81 -9.66 23.03 14.47
CA PHE A 81 -8.88 21.81 14.39
C PHE A 81 -9.69 20.66 13.78
N TRP A 82 -10.90 20.42 14.28
CA TRP A 82 -11.77 19.38 13.74
C TRP A 82 -12.07 19.61 12.25
N TYR A 83 -12.32 20.85 11.85
CA TYR A 83 -12.55 21.17 10.45
C TYR A 83 -11.32 20.83 9.58
N ARG A 84 -10.11 21.20 10.04
CA ARG A 84 -8.85 20.86 9.36
C ARG A 84 -8.64 19.36 9.29
N PHE A 85 -8.81 18.65 10.40
CA PHE A 85 -8.66 17.20 10.44
C PHE A 85 -9.67 16.49 9.52
N HIS A 86 -10.94 16.86 9.60
CA HIS A 86 -12.01 16.29 8.78
C HIS A 86 -11.72 16.51 7.29
N SER A 87 -11.36 17.74 6.90
CA SER A 87 -11.00 18.05 5.51
C SER A 87 -9.80 17.24 5.03
N GLN A 88 -8.75 17.12 5.84
CA GLN A 88 -7.55 16.35 5.48
C GLN A 88 -7.84 14.86 5.38
N TYR A 89 -8.63 14.30 6.30
CA TYR A 89 -9.01 12.90 6.25
C TYR A 89 -9.85 12.58 5.02
N VAL A 90 -10.88 13.40 4.74
CA VAL A 90 -11.76 13.19 3.57
C VAL A 90 -10.97 13.30 2.27
N TYR A 91 -10.09 14.30 2.16
CA TYR A 91 -9.20 14.44 1.01
C TYR A 91 -8.35 13.19 0.80
N LEU A 92 -7.63 12.77 1.85
CA LEU A 92 -6.71 11.63 1.77
C LEU A 92 -7.44 10.30 1.52
N TYR A 93 -8.65 10.14 2.08
CA TYR A 93 -9.54 9.02 1.79
C TYR A 93 -9.97 9.00 0.33
N SER A 94 -10.39 10.15 -0.21
CA SER A 94 -10.81 10.25 -1.63
C SER A 94 -9.67 9.97 -2.60
N GLU A 95 -8.44 10.39 -2.28
CA GLU A 95 -7.26 10.02 -3.06
C GLU A 95 -7.01 8.52 -2.99
N THR A 96 -7.01 7.94 -1.78
CA THR A 96 -6.76 6.50 -1.59
C THR A 96 -7.81 5.66 -2.30
N ASP A 97 -9.08 6.07 -2.29
CA ASP A 97 -10.16 5.36 -3.00
C ASP A 97 -9.97 5.37 -4.52
N ARG A 98 -9.60 6.53 -5.11
CA ARG A 98 -9.28 6.61 -6.55
C ARG A 98 -8.10 5.74 -6.93
N PHE A 99 -7.03 5.76 -6.13
CA PHE A 99 -5.88 4.89 -6.35
C PHE A 99 -6.25 3.41 -6.14
N ASN A 100 -7.09 3.10 -5.17
CA ASN A 100 -7.56 1.73 -4.95
C ASN A 100 -8.33 1.21 -6.16
N GLN A 101 -9.21 2.02 -6.76
CA GLN A 101 -9.93 1.62 -7.98
C GLN A 101 -8.97 1.28 -9.13
N ALA A 102 -7.89 2.05 -9.30
CA ALA A 102 -6.89 1.78 -10.33
C ALA A 102 -6.01 0.56 -9.99
N LEU A 103 -5.55 0.44 -8.74
CA LEU A 103 -4.58 -0.56 -8.32
C LEU A 103 -5.19 -1.91 -7.97
N ARG A 104 -6.49 -1.98 -7.70
CA ARG A 104 -7.18 -3.20 -7.27
C ARG A 104 -6.99 -4.38 -8.22
N TYR A 105 -7.11 -4.14 -9.53
CA TYR A 105 -6.92 -5.20 -10.53
C TYR A 105 -5.45 -5.59 -10.67
N VAL A 106 -4.54 -4.62 -10.58
CA VAL A 106 -3.09 -4.86 -10.63
C VAL A 106 -2.64 -5.69 -9.44
N LEU A 107 -3.08 -5.34 -8.23
CA LEU A 107 -2.79 -6.08 -7.00
C LEU A 107 -3.36 -7.50 -7.04
N LEU A 108 -4.60 -7.66 -7.52
CA LEU A 108 -5.21 -8.98 -7.71
C LEU A 108 -4.41 -9.84 -8.69
N PHE A 109 -4.01 -9.25 -9.81
CA PHE A 109 -3.20 -9.94 -10.82
C PHE A 109 -1.85 -10.37 -10.25
N LEU A 110 -1.12 -9.47 -9.57
CA LEU A 110 0.14 -9.79 -8.92
C LEU A 110 0.00 -10.89 -7.87
N GLU A 111 -1.07 -10.86 -7.08
CA GLU A 111 -1.34 -11.90 -6.08
C GLU A 111 -1.58 -13.26 -6.75
N MET A 112 -2.40 -13.31 -7.80
CA MET A 112 -2.66 -14.55 -8.54
C MET A 112 -1.39 -15.09 -9.20
N MET A 113 -0.63 -14.23 -9.87
CA MET A 113 0.65 -14.58 -10.49
C MET A 113 1.65 -15.13 -9.47
N SER A 114 1.74 -14.50 -8.29
CA SER A 114 2.64 -14.97 -7.23
C SER A 114 2.31 -16.38 -6.74
N LYS A 115 1.02 -16.69 -6.57
CA LYS A 115 0.56 -18.01 -6.12
C LYS A 115 0.77 -19.08 -7.19
N SER A 116 0.47 -18.75 -8.46
CA SER A 116 0.74 -19.68 -9.57
C SER A 116 2.23 -19.93 -9.75
N LEU A 117 3.08 -18.90 -9.63
CA LEU A 117 4.53 -19.05 -9.73
C LEU A 117 5.08 -20.01 -8.67
N VAL A 118 4.61 -19.91 -7.42
CA VAL A 118 5.03 -20.84 -6.35
C VAL A 118 4.62 -22.28 -6.67
N VAL A 119 3.39 -22.51 -7.15
CA VAL A 119 2.95 -23.86 -7.54
C VAL A 119 3.83 -24.43 -8.64
N ILE A 120 4.14 -23.64 -9.67
CA ILE A 120 5.03 -24.04 -10.77
C ILE A 120 6.44 -24.33 -10.23
N CYS A 121 6.97 -23.51 -9.32
CA CYS A 121 8.27 -23.74 -8.68
C CYS A 121 8.32 -25.07 -7.95
N LEU A 122 7.27 -25.38 -7.17
CA LEU A 122 7.20 -26.62 -6.40
C LEU A 122 7.08 -27.84 -7.31
N LEU A 123 6.29 -27.76 -8.39
CA LEU A 123 6.20 -28.84 -9.38
C LEU A 123 7.53 -29.07 -10.10
N PHE A 124 8.20 -28.00 -10.50
CA PHE A 124 9.51 -28.07 -11.15
C PHE A 124 10.57 -28.66 -10.21
N TYR A 125 10.59 -28.22 -8.95
CA TYR A 125 11.46 -28.76 -7.91
C TYR A 125 11.21 -30.26 -7.68
N SER A 126 9.94 -30.67 -7.61
CA SER A 126 9.56 -32.07 -7.35
C SER A 126 9.93 -33.03 -8.49
N HIS A 127 9.96 -32.56 -9.73
CA HIS A 127 10.27 -33.40 -10.89
C HIS A 127 11.78 -33.56 -11.12
N GLN A 128 12.60 -32.76 -10.43
CA GLN A 128 14.04 -32.73 -10.65
C GLN A 128 14.78 -33.77 -9.81
N THR A 129 15.44 -34.72 -10.48
CA THR A 129 16.25 -35.76 -9.82
C THR A 129 17.68 -35.33 -9.51
N LYS A 130 18.20 -34.32 -10.21
CA LYS A 130 19.51 -33.69 -9.93
C LYS A 130 19.41 -32.16 -10.03
N MET A 131 19.86 -31.48 -8.98
CA MET A 131 19.85 -30.02 -8.89
C MET A 131 21.14 -29.42 -9.45
N HIS A 132 21.05 -28.83 -10.64
CA HIS A 132 22.11 -27.97 -11.17
C HIS A 132 22.06 -26.58 -10.55
N ILE A 133 23.22 -25.93 -10.40
CA ILE A 133 23.37 -24.58 -9.80
C ILE A 133 22.44 -23.56 -10.46
N GLN A 134 22.25 -23.64 -11.79
CA GLN A 134 21.35 -22.75 -12.53
C GLN A 134 19.89 -22.91 -12.09
N ASN A 135 19.42 -24.15 -11.88
CA ASN A 135 18.05 -24.43 -11.44
C ASN A 135 17.82 -23.98 -9.98
N THR A 136 18.83 -24.15 -9.13
CA THR A 136 18.82 -23.62 -7.76
C THR A 136 18.74 -22.10 -7.74
N LEU A 137 19.45 -21.42 -8.64
CA LEU A 137 19.43 -19.96 -8.74
C LEU A 137 18.07 -19.44 -9.21
N VAL A 138 17.47 -20.09 -10.22
CA VAL A 138 16.11 -19.73 -10.70
C VAL A 138 15.06 -19.92 -9.62
N THR A 139 15.08 -21.05 -8.91
CA THR A 139 14.14 -21.32 -7.82
C THR A 139 14.29 -20.31 -6.67
N LEU A 140 15.52 -19.90 -6.34
CA LEU A 140 15.77 -18.87 -5.34
C LEU A 140 15.21 -17.50 -5.77
N ILE A 141 15.38 -17.11 -7.04
CA ILE A 141 14.78 -15.88 -7.60
C ILE A 141 13.25 -15.91 -7.50
N LEU A 142 12.63 -17.05 -7.78
CA LEU A 142 11.17 -17.15 -7.73
C LEU A 142 10.64 -17.08 -6.29
N ILE A 143 11.36 -17.67 -5.33
CA ILE A 143 11.05 -17.54 -3.90
C ILE A 143 11.20 -16.08 -3.43
N THR A 144 12.22 -15.35 -3.88
CA THR A 144 12.40 -13.94 -3.48
C THR A 144 11.27 -13.06 -4.03
N ILE A 145 10.85 -13.27 -5.29
CA ILE A 145 9.69 -12.57 -5.88
C ILE A 145 8.43 -12.83 -5.04
N PHE A 146 8.18 -14.08 -4.65
CA PHE A 146 7.02 -14.41 -3.79
C PHE A 146 7.09 -13.71 -2.42
N CYS A 147 8.27 -13.70 -1.78
CA CYS A 147 8.48 -12.99 -0.52
C CYS A 147 8.25 -11.48 -0.65
N LEU A 148 8.66 -10.87 -1.76
CA LEU A 148 8.45 -9.44 -2.04
C LEU A 148 6.95 -9.12 -2.16
N ILE A 149 6.20 -9.89 -2.94
CA ILE A 149 4.74 -9.70 -3.11
C ILE A 149 4.00 -9.91 -1.79
N THR A 150 4.40 -10.92 -1.01
CA THR A 150 3.84 -11.17 0.33
C THR A 150 4.14 -10.01 1.29
N SER A 151 5.35 -9.45 1.25
CA SER A 151 5.72 -8.28 2.05
C SER A 151 4.89 -7.04 1.67
N LEU A 152 4.65 -6.83 0.38
CA LEU A 152 3.80 -5.75 -0.11
C LEU A 152 2.35 -5.91 0.39
N ASN A 153 1.80 -7.12 0.32
CA ASN A 153 0.47 -7.43 0.86
C ASN A 153 0.39 -7.20 2.37
N PHE A 154 1.45 -7.56 3.12
CA PHE A 154 1.53 -7.29 4.56
C PHE A 154 1.51 -5.78 4.86
N ARG A 155 2.23 -4.97 4.07
CA ARG A 155 2.22 -3.51 4.22
C ARG A 155 0.84 -2.92 3.93
N ILE A 156 0.15 -3.41 2.89
CA ILE A 156 -1.22 -3.00 2.58
C ILE A 156 -2.16 -3.32 3.75
N ALA A 157 -2.05 -4.52 4.34
CA ALA A 157 -2.88 -4.95 5.47
C ALA A 157 -2.71 -4.09 6.72
N GLN A 158 -1.63 -3.31 6.84
CA GLN A 158 -1.43 -2.37 7.96
C GLN A 158 -2.21 -1.06 7.80
N LEU A 159 -2.62 -0.64 6.59
CA LEU A 159 -3.33 0.63 6.40
C LEU A 159 -4.62 0.76 7.25
N PRO A 160 -5.50 -0.26 7.32
CA PRO A 160 -6.69 -0.22 8.17
C PRO A 160 -6.40 0.06 9.65
N SER A 161 -5.25 -0.40 10.17
CA SER A 161 -4.87 -0.21 11.58
C SER A 161 -4.69 1.27 11.95
N TYR A 162 -4.18 2.10 11.02
CA TYR A 162 -4.04 3.54 11.24
C TYR A 162 -5.41 4.23 11.27
N ASN A 163 -6.34 3.81 10.42
CA ASN A 163 -7.72 4.30 10.44
C ASN A 163 -8.43 3.94 11.76
N GLN A 164 -8.22 2.72 12.26
CA GLN A 164 -8.76 2.29 13.55
C GLN A 164 -8.20 3.13 14.70
N ASN A 165 -6.90 3.43 14.70
CA ASN A 165 -6.28 4.31 15.69
C ASN A 165 -6.87 5.73 15.65
N CYS A 166 -7.09 6.29 14.44
CA CYS A 166 -7.79 7.57 14.29
C CYS A 166 -9.20 7.51 14.87
N CYS A 167 -9.96 6.46 14.57
CA CYS A 167 -11.31 6.26 15.12
C CYS A 167 -11.30 6.24 16.65
N LEU A 168 -10.36 5.51 17.25
CA LEU A 168 -10.21 5.46 18.71
C LEU A 168 -9.87 6.82 19.31
N SER A 169 -8.97 7.59 18.70
CA SER A 169 -8.62 8.94 19.15
C SER A 169 -9.83 9.88 19.10
N ILE A 170 -10.59 9.85 18.01
CA ILE A 170 -11.82 10.65 17.87
C ILE A 170 -12.87 10.21 18.89
N HIS A 171 -13.08 8.91 19.07
CA HIS A 171 -14.04 8.37 20.02
C HIS A 171 -13.72 8.83 21.45
N ARG A 172 -12.46 8.68 21.89
CA ARG A 172 -12.01 9.14 23.21
C ARG A 172 -12.24 10.64 23.39
N TRP A 173 -11.95 11.43 22.36
CA TRP A 173 -12.20 12.87 22.39
C TRP A 173 -13.69 13.22 22.50
N ILE A 174 -14.56 12.55 21.73
CA ILE A 174 -16.01 12.73 21.81
C ILE A 174 -16.52 12.43 23.22
N VAL A 175 -16.10 11.31 23.82
CA VAL A 175 -16.50 10.93 25.19
C VAL A 175 -16.04 11.98 26.21
N ARG A 176 -14.77 12.42 26.16
CA ARG A 176 -14.24 13.47 27.04
C ARG A 176 -14.96 14.81 26.87
N SER A 177 -15.29 15.17 25.63
CA SER A 177 -16.02 16.41 25.33
C SER A 177 -17.46 16.39 25.85
N GLN A 178 -18.08 15.21 25.91
CA GLN A 178 -19.41 15.04 26.49
C GLN A 178 -19.37 15.14 28.00
N TRP A 179 -18.39 14.49 28.65
CA TRP A 179 -18.21 14.57 30.10
C TRP A 179 -18.02 16.01 30.59
N SER A 180 -17.11 16.76 29.96
CA SER A 180 -16.88 18.19 30.28
C SER A 180 -18.11 19.08 30.03
N ASN A 181 -18.93 18.75 29.03
CA ASN A 181 -20.18 19.47 28.79
C ASN A 181 -21.28 19.11 29.78
N VAL A 182 -21.28 17.93 30.42
CA VAL A 182 -22.28 17.59 31.46
C VAL A 182 -22.09 18.50 32.68
N GLU A 183 -20.84 18.80 33.06
CA GLU A 183 -20.55 19.76 34.13
C GLU A 183 -20.98 21.20 33.77
N GLN A 184 -20.78 21.64 32.52
CA GLN A 184 -21.19 22.98 32.06
C GLN A 184 -22.68 23.12 31.69
N ARG A 185 -23.39 22.02 31.41
CA ARG A 185 -24.81 22.01 31.01
C ARG A 185 -25.79 22.39 32.11
N LYS A 186 -25.34 22.63 33.34
CA LYS A 186 -26.18 23.28 34.36
C LYS A 186 -26.54 24.73 34.00
N LEU A 187 -25.88 25.39 33.04
CA LEU A 187 -26.10 26.83 32.78
C LEU A 187 -26.69 27.22 31.40
N LEU A 188 -26.43 26.54 30.28
CA LEU A 188 -26.93 27.02 28.98
C LEU A 188 -27.21 25.92 27.95
N ASN A 189 -28.40 26.02 27.35
CA ASN A 189 -29.04 25.01 26.53
C ASN A 189 -28.78 25.13 25.01
N ARG A 190 -28.93 23.99 24.33
CA ARG A 190 -29.24 23.75 22.89
C ARG A 190 -28.16 23.81 21.79
N LEU A 191 -27.11 24.60 21.84
CA LEU A 191 -26.16 24.69 20.70
C LEU A 191 -25.15 23.53 20.48
N PRO A 192 -24.71 22.74 21.48
CA PRO A 192 -23.68 21.71 21.24
C PRO A 192 -24.18 20.44 20.51
N LEU A 193 -25.48 20.30 20.28
CA LEU A 193 -26.08 19.07 19.75
C LEU A 193 -25.68 18.79 18.29
N ARG A 194 -25.73 19.80 17.41
CA ARG A 194 -25.50 19.62 15.97
C ARG A 194 -24.07 19.17 15.65
N TYR A 195 -23.09 19.73 16.35
CA TYR A 195 -21.69 19.40 16.15
C TYR A 195 -21.35 18.01 16.70
N SER A 196 -21.89 17.67 17.88
CA SER A 196 -21.76 16.32 18.45
C SER A 196 -22.44 15.25 17.59
N LEU A 197 -23.57 15.56 16.95
CA LEU A 197 -24.22 14.66 16.00
C LEU A 197 -23.36 14.45 14.76
N LYS A 198 -22.85 15.54 14.16
CA LYS A 198 -22.00 15.47 12.97
C LYS A 198 -20.72 14.67 13.22
N SER A 199 -20.06 14.83 14.37
CA SER A 199 -18.85 14.07 14.70
C SER A 199 -19.12 12.59 14.95
N ARG A 200 -20.25 12.24 15.57
CA ARG A 200 -20.69 10.84 15.74
C ARG A 200 -21.01 10.17 14.41
N LEU A 201 -21.75 10.84 13.53
CA LEU A 201 -22.06 10.34 12.17
C LEU A 201 -20.78 10.16 11.35
N PHE A 202 -19.83 11.10 11.46
CA PHE A 202 -18.54 10.98 10.82
C PHE A 202 -17.73 9.79 11.36
N LEU A 203 -17.68 9.60 12.68
CA LEU A 203 -17.02 8.44 13.28
C LEU A 203 -17.64 7.11 12.81
N GLN A 204 -18.98 7.04 12.74
CA GLN A 204 -19.68 5.87 12.20
C GLN A 204 -19.37 5.63 10.72
N SER A 205 -19.16 6.70 9.95
CA SER A 205 -18.72 6.59 8.56
C SER A 205 -17.29 6.07 8.50
N MET A 206 -16.37 6.61 9.30
CA MET A 206 -14.97 6.16 9.34
C MET A 206 -14.81 4.68 9.73
N THR A 207 -15.66 4.16 10.62
CA THR A 207 -15.62 2.75 11.03
C THR A 207 -16.26 1.82 10.00
N ARG A 208 -17.23 2.30 9.22
CA ARG A 208 -17.88 1.52 8.15
C ARG A 208 -17.16 1.59 6.82
N ASN A 209 -16.36 2.63 6.58
CA ASN A 209 -15.61 2.76 5.34
C ASN A 209 -14.54 1.67 5.26
N LEU A 210 -14.51 0.95 4.13
CA LEU A 210 -13.42 0.03 3.79
C LEU A 210 -12.18 0.88 3.47
N PHE A 211 -11.45 1.22 4.52
CA PHE A 211 -10.28 2.07 4.43
C PHE A 211 -9.04 1.24 4.09
N GLY A 212 -8.42 1.52 2.95
CA GLY A 212 -7.19 0.86 2.50
C GLY A 212 -7.29 0.40 1.05
N PHE A 213 -6.32 -0.43 0.64
CA PHE A 213 -6.37 -1.08 -0.66
C PHE A 213 -7.03 -2.46 -0.54
N THR A 214 -7.93 -2.76 -1.46
CA THR A 214 -8.67 -4.02 -1.51
C THR A 214 -8.28 -4.79 -2.75
N CYS A 215 -7.82 -6.04 -2.60
CA CYS A 215 -7.66 -6.94 -3.72
C CYS A 215 -9.04 -7.51 -4.13
N GLY A 216 -9.46 -7.26 -5.36
CA GLY A 216 -10.60 -7.96 -5.99
C GLY A 216 -12.02 -7.68 -5.47
N ARG A 217 -12.24 -6.87 -4.41
CA ARG A 217 -13.56 -6.65 -3.78
C ARG A 217 -14.19 -5.28 -4.00
#